data_AF-A0A8T6N2B6-F1
#
_entry.id   AF-A0A8T6N2B6-F1
#
_cell.length_a   1.000
_cell.length_b   1.000
_cell.length_c   1.000
_cell.angle_alpha   90.00
_cell.angle_beta   90.00
_cell.angle_gamma   90.00
#
_symmetry.space_group_name_H-M   'P 1'
#
loop_
_entity.id
_entity.type
_entity.pdbx_description
1 polymer ?
#
loop_
_entity_poly.entity_id
_entity_poly.type
_entity_poly.pdbx_seq_one_letter_code
_entity_poly.pdbx_strand_id
1 'polypeptide(L)'
;MRQQLLDWMQSFVEQPNPNLGNWTPCPFARAARINNQIDIREGQDARTDHEHMDLESKEVCIFWYPLGTYTGEEFAVITRELNDLLMPKDIVVLEDHPELVETVNGVNMNFGGAILHIIQQLSKLNQASDRLKSRGYYDHWSQEEIDEVVSWRYK
;
A
#
# COMPACT_ATOMS: atom_id res chain seq x y z
N MET A 1 -4.33 -10.36 13.82
CA MET A 1 -3.82 -9.55 12.69
C MET A 1 -4.45 -8.16 12.59
N ARG A 2 -5.77 -8.02 12.41
CA ARG A 2 -6.42 -6.69 12.25
C ARG A 2 -5.98 -5.63 13.26
N GLN A 3 -5.94 -5.96 14.55
CA GLN A 3 -5.49 -5.00 15.58
C GLN A 3 -4.01 -4.61 15.41
N GLN A 4 -3.13 -5.55 15.05
CA GLN A 4 -1.71 -5.27 14.83
C GLN A 4 -1.49 -4.34 13.64
N LEU A 5 -2.25 -4.52 12.55
CA LEU A 5 -2.25 -3.59 11.42
C LEU A 5 -2.72 -2.19 11.85
N LEU A 6 -3.80 -2.09 12.63
CA LEU A 6 -4.28 -0.80 13.16
C LEU A 6 -3.28 -0.14 14.12
N ASP A 7 -2.56 -0.93 14.91
CA ASP A 7 -1.54 -0.44 15.83
C ASP A 7 -0.32 0.06 15.04
N TRP A 8 0.12 -0.68 14.02
CA TRP A 8 1.17 -0.25 13.12
C TRP A 8 0.80 1.02 12.36
N MET A 9 -0.44 1.10 11.85
CA MET A 9 -0.92 2.32 11.21
C MET A 9 -0.81 3.52 12.16
N GLN A 10 -1.30 3.37 13.39
CA GLN A 10 -1.30 4.46 14.38
C GLN A 10 0.10 4.82 14.88
N SER A 11 1.00 3.84 15.04
CA SER A 11 2.33 4.06 15.61
C SER A 11 3.40 4.42 14.58
N PHE A 12 3.17 4.13 13.30
CA PHE A 12 4.12 4.36 12.23
C PHE A 12 3.51 5.09 11.03
N VAL A 13 2.54 4.49 10.35
CA VAL A 13 2.03 5.00 9.05
C VAL A 13 1.44 6.41 9.16
N GLU A 14 0.85 6.72 10.32
CA GLU A 14 0.20 7.99 10.64
C GLU A 14 1.11 8.97 11.42
N GLN A 15 2.34 8.56 11.75
CA GLN A 15 3.26 9.37 12.54
C GLN A 15 4.24 10.14 11.64
N PRO A 16 4.43 11.45 11.88
CA PRO A 16 5.46 12.22 11.19
C PRO A 16 6.85 11.62 11.42
N ASN A 17 7.66 11.55 10.37
CA ASN A 17 9.05 11.09 10.46
C ASN A 17 10.00 12.18 9.96
N PRO A 18 11.00 12.62 10.75
CA PRO A 18 11.99 13.61 10.32
C PRO A 18 12.74 13.24 9.05
N ASN A 19 13.00 11.95 8.84
CA ASN A 19 13.66 11.46 7.63
C ASN A 19 12.76 11.51 6.39
N LEU A 20 11.44 11.67 6.58
CA LEU A 20 10.46 11.87 5.51
C LEU A 20 10.06 13.34 5.39
N GLY A 21 10.91 14.29 5.79
CA GLY A 21 10.58 15.72 5.77
C GLY A 21 9.49 16.13 6.77
N ASN A 22 9.32 15.36 7.85
CA ASN A 22 8.21 15.44 8.80
C ASN A 22 6.84 15.10 8.19
N TRP A 23 6.80 14.48 7.01
CA TRP A 23 5.60 13.84 6.52
C TRP A 23 5.38 12.49 7.21
N THR A 24 4.13 12.03 7.19
CA THR A 24 3.79 10.66 7.58
C THR A 24 4.03 9.72 6.40
N PRO A 25 4.32 8.42 6.64
CA PRO A 25 4.41 7.43 5.57
C PRO A 25 3.18 7.38 4.66
N CYS A 26 1.96 7.55 5.18
CA CYS A 26 0.78 7.80 4.35
C CYS A 26 -0.07 8.95 4.92
N PRO A 27 -0.11 10.12 4.25
CA PRO A 27 -0.88 11.28 4.72
C PRO A 27 -2.40 11.08 4.79
N PHE A 28 -2.94 10.07 4.11
CA PHE A 28 -4.38 9.78 4.04
C PHE A 28 -4.84 8.68 5.01
N ALA A 29 -3.91 7.86 5.54
CA ALA A 29 -4.21 6.67 6.33
C ALA A 29 -5.09 6.96 7.56
N ARG A 30 -4.79 8.04 8.29
CA ARG A 30 -5.55 8.41 9.50
C ARG A 30 -7.02 8.71 9.21
N ALA A 31 -7.28 9.47 8.14
CA ALA A 31 -8.64 9.83 7.77
C ALA A 31 -9.43 8.59 7.34
N ALA A 32 -8.82 7.73 6.50
CA ALA A 32 -9.44 6.48 6.07
C ALA A 32 -9.77 5.56 7.26
N ARG A 33 -8.88 5.44 8.24
CA ARG A 33 -9.10 4.64 9.46
C ARG A 33 -10.24 5.19 10.32
N ILE A 34 -10.23 6.49 10.65
CA ILE A 34 -11.25 7.12 11.52
C ILE A 34 -12.63 7.08 10.86
N ASN A 35 -12.70 7.22 9.53
CA ASN A 35 -13.94 7.20 8.77
C ASN A 35 -14.40 5.80 8.35
N ASN A 36 -13.78 4.74 8.89
CA ASN A 36 -14.10 3.34 8.59
C ASN A 36 -14.07 3.01 7.08
N GLN A 37 -13.13 3.61 6.35
CA GLN A 37 -12.93 3.45 4.90
C GLN A 37 -11.91 2.35 4.56
N ILE A 38 -11.42 1.63 5.56
CA ILE A 38 -10.46 0.53 5.38
C ILE A 38 -11.15 -0.77 5.79
N ASP A 39 -11.13 -1.72 4.87
CA ASP A 39 -11.52 -3.09 5.15
C ASP A 39 -10.28 -3.98 5.21
N ILE A 40 -10.23 -4.86 6.21
CA ILE A 40 -9.05 -5.68 6.53
C ILE A 40 -9.53 -7.11 6.74
N ARG A 41 -9.06 -8.03 5.89
CA ARG A 41 -9.47 -9.43 5.88
C ARG A 41 -8.29 -10.36 5.73
N GLU A 42 -8.43 -11.56 6.27
CA GLU A 42 -7.49 -12.66 5.99
C GLU A 42 -7.72 -13.14 4.56
N GLY A 43 -6.66 -13.22 3.78
CA GLY A 43 -6.71 -13.77 2.43
C GLY A 43 -6.55 -15.29 2.44
N GLN A 44 -7.14 -15.94 1.43
CA GLN A 44 -7.01 -17.38 1.18
C GLN A 44 -6.15 -17.69 -0.04
N ASP A 45 -6.27 -16.89 -1.10
CA ASP A 45 -5.45 -17.00 -2.31
C ASP A 45 -5.25 -15.61 -2.90
N ALA A 46 -4.00 -15.15 -2.85
CA ALA A 46 -3.59 -13.85 -3.36
C ALA A 46 -3.92 -13.63 -4.85
N ARG A 47 -4.15 -14.68 -5.64
CA ARG A 47 -4.57 -14.55 -7.04
C ARG A 47 -6.05 -14.19 -7.21
N THR A 48 -6.91 -14.58 -6.28
CA THR A 48 -8.38 -14.49 -6.45
C THR A 48 -9.07 -13.63 -5.41
N ASP A 49 -8.44 -13.36 -4.26
CA ASP A 49 -9.08 -12.60 -3.17
C ASP A 49 -9.53 -11.19 -3.59
N HIS A 50 -8.89 -10.59 -4.60
CA HIS A 50 -9.31 -9.32 -5.19
C HIS A 50 -10.78 -9.35 -5.68
N GLU A 51 -11.33 -10.50 -6.07
CA GLU A 51 -12.73 -10.64 -6.49
C GLU A 51 -13.72 -10.36 -5.35
N HIS A 52 -13.25 -10.40 -4.10
CA HIS A 52 -14.05 -10.15 -2.91
C HIS A 52 -13.86 -8.73 -2.35
N MET A 53 -13.09 -7.86 -3.01
CA MET A 53 -12.90 -6.48 -2.56
C MET A 53 -14.22 -5.69 -2.57
N ASP A 54 -14.36 -4.75 -1.64
CA ASP A 54 -15.50 -3.82 -1.56
C ASP A 54 -15.02 -2.37 -1.66
N LEU A 55 -14.66 -1.94 -2.88
CA LEU A 55 -14.27 -0.56 -3.17
C LEU A 55 -15.47 0.36 -3.46
N GLU A 56 -16.70 -0.17 -3.32
CA GLU A 56 -17.93 0.64 -3.39
C GLU A 56 -18.22 1.29 -2.04
N SER A 57 -18.05 0.55 -0.94
CA SER A 57 -18.28 1.04 0.42
C SER A 57 -16.99 1.49 1.15
N LYS A 58 -15.82 1.10 0.63
CA LYS A 58 -14.50 1.39 1.22
C LYS A 58 -13.60 2.11 0.23
N GLU A 59 -12.59 2.81 0.75
CA GLU A 59 -11.52 3.39 -0.06
C GLU A 59 -10.37 2.41 -0.26
N VAL A 60 -10.11 1.55 0.73
CA VAL A 60 -9.00 0.58 0.71
C VAL A 60 -9.47 -0.77 1.23
N CYS A 61 -9.13 -1.84 0.52
CA CYS A 61 -9.24 -3.22 0.99
C CYS A 61 -7.84 -3.81 1.21
N ILE A 62 -7.60 -4.39 2.37
CA ILE A 62 -6.35 -5.05 2.72
C ILE A 62 -6.60 -6.53 2.93
N PHE A 63 -5.97 -7.36 2.12
CA PHE A 63 -5.86 -8.79 2.35
C PHE A 63 -4.50 -9.08 2.98
N TRP A 64 -4.51 -9.75 4.14
CA TRP A 64 -3.28 -10.20 4.80
C TRP A 64 -3.14 -11.72 4.70
N TYR A 65 -1.91 -12.18 4.50
CA TYR A 65 -1.55 -13.58 4.45
C TYR A 65 -0.49 -13.88 5.53
N PRO A 66 -0.53 -15.07 6.16
CA PRO A 66 0.53 -15.48 7.07
C PRO A 66 1.92 -15.40 6.42
N LEU A 67 2.94 -15.13 7.25
CA LEU A 67 4.31 -15.18 6.78
C LEU A 67 4.68 -16.58 6.30
N GLY A 68 5.44 -16.64 5.20
CA GLY A 68 5.83 -17.91 4.57
C GLY A 68 4.77 -18.55 3.69
N THR A 69 3.59 -17.93 3.53
CA THR A 69 2.58 -18.39 2.55
C THR A 69 3.05 -18.18 1.11
N TYR A 70 3.80 -17.11 0.86
CA TYR A 70 4.44 -16.82 -0.42
C TYR A 70 5.88 -16.37 -0.17
N THR A 71 6.77 -16.65 -1.13
CA THR A 71 8.04 -15.93 -1.23
C THR A 71 7.83 -14.53 -1.78
N GLY A 72 8.80 -13.63 -1.59
CA GLY A 72 8.73 -12.28 -2.15
C GLY A 72 8.64 -12.29 -3.68
N GLU A 73 9.38 -13.17 -4.34
CA GLU A 73 9.34 -13.31 -5.80
C GLU A 73 7.96 -13.78 -6.29
N GLU A 74 7.40 -14.85 -5.69
CA GLU A 74 6.07 -15.34 -6.04
C GLU A 74 5.01 -14.27 -5.84
N PHE A 75 5.07 -13.54 -4.72
CA PHE A 75 4.10 -12.51 -4.39
C PHE A 75 4.18 -11.31 -5.35
N ALA A 76 5.39 -10.87 -5.71
CA ALA A 76 5.60 -9.83 -6.72
C ALA A 76 5.08 -10.23 -8.11
N VAL A 77 5.27 -11.50 -8.51
CA VAL A 77 4.70 -12.00 -9.78
C VAL A 77 3.17 -11.94 -9.75
N ILE A 78 2.54 -12.41 -8.67
CA ILE A 78 1.08 -12.34 -8.49
C ILE A 78 0.60 -10.90 -8.60
N THR A 79 1.23 -9.98 -7.86
CA THR A 79 0.80 -8.57 -7.85
C THR A 79 0.92 -7.92 -9.22
N ARG A 80 1.99 -8.22 -9.98
CA ARG A 80 2.13 -7.75 -11.35
C ARG A 80 1.03 -8.28 -12.27
N GLU A 81 0.75 -9.59 -12.22
CA GLU A 81 -0.33 -10.21 -13.01
C GLU A 81 -1.70 -9.61 -12.68
N LEU A 82 -1.96 -9.33 -11.40
CA LEU A 82 -3.17 -8.64 -10.97
C LEU A 82 -3.24 -7.21 -11.51
N ASN A 83 -2.15 -6.46 -11.45
CA ASN A 83 -2.13 -5.08 -11.95
C ASN A 83 -2.31 -5.02 -13.47
N ASP A 84 -1.75 -5.96 -14.24
CA ASP A 84 -2.01 -6.09 -15.69
C ASP A 84 -3.51 -6.30 -15.99
N LEU A 85 -4.23 -7.00 -15.11
CA LEU A 85 -5.67 -7.25 -15.22
C LEU A 85 -6.55 -6.10 -14.70
N LEU A 86 -6.15 -5.47 -13.60
CA LEU A 86 -7.00 -4.60 -12.77
C LEU A 86 -6.78 -3.12 -13.02
N MET A 87 -5.56 -2.67 -13.37
CA MET A 87 -5.30 -1.25 -13.64
C MET A 87 -6.15 -0.70 -14.80
N PRO A 88 -6.39 -1.44 -15.91
CA PRO A 88 -7.32 -1.00 -16.96
C PRO A 88 -8.77 -0.81 -16.47
N LYS A 89 -9.11 -1.33 -15.29
CA LYS A 89 -10.42 -1.23 -14.63
C LYS A 89 -10.41 -0.23 -13.45
N ASP A 90 -9.40 0.64 -13.39
CA ASP A 90 -9.22 1.66 -12.35
C ASP A 90 -8.94 1.09 -10.94
N ILE A 91 -8.32 -0.08 -10.86
CA ILE A 91 -7.99 -0.74 -9.59
C ILE A 91 -6.50 -1.06 -9.57
N VAL A 92 -5.84 -0.77 -8.45
CA VAL A 92 -4.42 -1.05 -8.25
C VAL A 92 -4.22 -1.88 -6.99
N VAL A 93 -3.28 -2.82 -7.07
CA VAL A 93 -2.81 -3.64 -5.96
C VAL A 93 -1.39 -3.21 -5.64
N LEU A 94 -1.14 -2.85 -4.37
CA LEU A 94 0.20 -2.63 -3.84
C LEU A 94 0.55 -3.81 -2.94
N GLU A 95 1.77 -4.34 -3.06
CA GLU A 95 2.29 -5.39 -2.20
C GLU A 95 3.07 -4.85 -1.00
N ASP A 96 2.96 -5.55 0.13
CA ASP A 96 3.89 -5.45 1.27
C ASP A 96 4.40 -6.84 1.60
N HIS A 97 5.71 -7.06 1.53
CA HIS A 97 6.31 -8.37 1.81
C HIS A 97 7.65 -8.20 2.55
N PRO A 98 7.93 -8.95 3.64
CA PRO A 98 9.17 -8.78 4.41
C PRO A 98 10.48 -9.01 3.64
N GLU A 99 10.44 -9.82 2.56
CA GLU A 99 11.58 -10.05 1.66
C GLU A 99 11.73 -8.95 0.59
N LEU A 100 10.69 -8.15 0.35
CA LEU A 100 10.70 -7.03 -0.60
C LEU A 100 10.79 -5.73 0.20
N VAL A 101 11.98 -5.51 0.77
CA VAL A 101 12.21 -4.38 1.68
C VAL A 101 12.02 -3.06 0.94
N GLU A 102 11.04 -2.28 1.36
CA GLU A 102 10.80 -0.93 0.88
C GLU A 102 11.36 0.07 1.90
N THR A 103 12.31 0.88 1.45
CA THR A 103 12.87 1.95 2.28
C THR A 103 12.77 3.29 1.60
N VAL A 104 12.37 4.32 2.34
CA VAL A 104 12.38 5.70 1.88
C VAL A 104 13.30 6.51 2.77
N ASN A 105 14.39 7.02 2.19
CA ASN A 105 15.43 7.75 2.93
C ASN A 105 15.88 7.00 4.20
N GLY A 106 16.07 5.68 4.07
CA GLY A 106 16.48 4.77 5.15
C GLY A 106 15.38 4.38 6.16
N VAL A 107 14.14 4.86 5.99
CA VAL A 107 12.99 4.45 6.81
C VAL A 107 12.37 3.21 6.19
N ASN A 108 12.33 2.09 6.91
CA ASN A 108 11.63 0.88 6.47
C ASN A 108 10.11 1.12 6.52
N MET A 109 9.46 0.95 5.38
CA MET A 109 8.04 1.23 5.17
C MET A 109 7.15 0.01 5.38
N ASN A 110 7.72 -1.19 5.51
CA ASN A 110 6.96 -2.41 5.55
C ASN A 110 6.28 -2.67 6.90
N PHE A 111 5.21 -3.46 6.88
CA PHE A 111 4.52 -3.88 8.10
C PHE A 111 5.30 -4.97 8.85
N GLY A 112 5.83 -5.95 8.12
CA GLY A 112 6.67 -7.03 8.67
C GLY A 112 5.93 -8.12 9.47
N GLY A 113 4.68 -7.87 9.90
CA GLY A 113 3.88 -8.83 10.67
C GLY A 113 3.07 -9.82 9.82
N ALA A 114 2.90 -9.53 8.53
CA ALA A 114 2.18 -10.33 7.54
C ALA A 114 2.61 -9.92 6.13
N ILE A 115 2.21 -10.71 5.13
CA ILE A 115 2.25 -10.32 3.72
C ILE A 115 0.93 -9.62 3.39
N LEU A 116 0.96 -8.49 2.67
CA LEU A 116 -0.24 -7.70 2.38
C LEU A 116 -0.44 -7.47 0.89
N HIS A 117 -1.70 -7.60 0.44
CA HIS A 117 -2.19 -6.87 -0.72
C HIS A 117 -3.05 -5.70 -0.24
N ILE A 118 -2.69 -4.51 -0.69
CA ILE A 118 -3.42 -3.27 -0.41
C ILE A 118 -4.05 -2.81 -1.72
N ILE A 119 -5.37 -2.93 -1.80
CA ILE A 119 -6.16 -2.73 -3.02
C ILE A 119 -6.99 -1.45 -2.90
N GLN A 120 -6.95 -0.60 -3.92
CA GLN A 120 -7.69 0.67 -3.96
C GLN A 120 -7.91 1.16 -5.39
N GLN A 121 -8.69 2.23 -5.56
CA GLN A 121 -8.91 2.85 -6.87
C GLN A 121 -7.64 3.54 -7.37
N LEU A 122 -7.22 3.22 -8.59
CA LEU A 122 -5.99 3.72 -9.20
C LEU A 122 -6.06 5.25 -9.42
N SER A 123 -7.16 5.75 -9.96
CA SER A 123 -7.38 7.16 -10.25
C SER A 123 -7.33 8.02 -8.97
N LYS A 124 -7.95 7.56 -7.88
CA LYS A 124 -7.90 8.23 -6.58
C LYS A 124 -6.48 8.26 -6.03
N LEU A 125 -5.75 7.15 -6.13
CA LEU A 125 -4.36 7.07 -5.68
C LEU A 125 -3.44 8.01 -6.49
N ASN A 126 -3.60 8.06 -7.81
CA ASN A 126 -2.83 8.95 -8.68
C ASN A 126 -3.14 10.43 -8.37
N GLN A 127 -4.42 10.80 -8.23
CA GLN A 127 -4.81 12.17 -7.83
C GLN A 127 -4.22 12.56 -6.46
N ALA A 128 -4.20 11.62 -5.50
CA ALA A 128 -3.57 11.84 -4.21
C ALA A 128 -2.05 12.06 -4.34
N SER A 129 -1.36 11.23 -5.13
CA SER A 129 0.07 11.39 -5.42
C SER A 129 0.39 12.72 -6.10
N ASP A 130 -0.38 13.15 -7.09
CA ASP A 130 -0.17 14.45 -7.76
C ASP A 130 -0.33 15.63 -6.80
N ARG A 131 -1.34 15.57 -5.93
CA ARG A 131 -1.55 16.58 -4.89
C ARG A 131 -0.40 16.59 -3.89
N LEU A 132 0.09 15.43 -3.48
CA LEU A 132 1.24 15.32 -2.56
C LEU A 132 2.52 15.86 -3.19
N LYS A 133 2.78 15.53 -4.47
CA LYS A 133 3.92 16.05 -5.24
C LYS A 133 3.92 17.57 -5.28
N SER A 134 2.77 18.20 -5.53
CA SER A 134 2.65 19.67 -5.53
C SER A 134 2.94 20.34 -4.18
N ARG A 135 2.97 19.56 -3.09
CA ARG A 135 3.20 20.01 -1.71
C ARG A 135 4.58 19.65 -1.16
N GLY A 136 5.44 19.05 -1.99
CA GLY A 136 6.80 18.67 -1.61
C GLY A 136 6.90 17.36 -0.82
N TYR A 137 5.90 16.48 -0.90
CA TYR A 137 5.94 15.18 -0.20
C TYR A 137 7.11 14.29 -0.67
N TYR A 138 7.39 14.31 -1.97
CA TYR A 138 8.42 13.49 -2.60
C TYR A 138 9.80 14.19 -2.65
N ASP A 139 9.95 15.39 -2.06
CA ASP A 139 11.20 16.18 -2.16
C ASP A 139 12.41 15.50 -1.50
N HIS A 140 12.15 14.55 -0.59
CA HIS A 140 13.16 13.77 0.13
C HIS A 140 13.32 12.34 -0.40
N TRP A 141 12.59 11.99 -1.45
CA TRP A 141 12.61 10.66 -2.03
C TRP A 141 13.59 10.64 -3.20
N SER A 142 14.32 9.54 -3.34
CA SER A 142 15.12 9.31 -4.54
C SER A 142 14.20 8.99 -5.74
N GLN A 143 14.71 9.14 -6.96
CA GLN A 143 13.94 8.77 -8.14
C GLN A 143 13.66 7.26 -8.19
N GLU A 144 14.58 6.43 -7.67
CA GLU A 144 14.41 4.98 -7.57
C GLU A 144 13.23 4.63 -6.66
N GLU A 145 13.15 5.24 -5.47
CA GLU A 145 12.03 5.06 -4.53
C GLU A 145 10.70 5.49 -5.18
N ILE A 146 10.69 6.60 -5.93
CA ILE A 146 9.50 7.06 -6.66
C ILE A 146 9.12 6.07 -7.78
N ASP A 147 10.10 5.50 -8.48
CA ASP A 147 9.86 4.57 -9.57
C ASP A 147 9.30 3.23 -9.09
N GLU A 148 9.67 2.80 -7.88
CA GLU A 148 9.16 1.60 -7.22
C GLU A 148 7.68 1.72 -6.82
N VAL A 149 7.22 2.90 -6.37
CA VAL A 149 5.87 3.06 -5.80
C VAL A 149 4.90 3.93 -6.61
N VAL A 150 5.39 4.78 -7.50
CA VAL A 150 4.58 5.80 -8.19
C VAL A 150 4.65 5.65 -9.71
N SER A 151 5.84 5.65 -10.31
CA SER A 151 5.97 5.89 -11.75
C SER A 151 5.26 4.84 -12.62
N TRP A 152 5.22 3.58 -12.19
CA TRP A 152 4.58 2.50 -12.94
C TRP A 152 3.04 2.62 -13.00
N ARG A 153 2.41 3.40 -12.12
CA ARG A 153 0.96 3.59 -12.04
C ARG A 153 0.37 4.48 -13.14
N TYR A 154 1.23 5.17 -13.89
CA TYR A 154 0.83 6.11 -14.95
C TYR A 154 0.99 5.51 -16.36
N LYS A 155 1.16 4.18 -16.45
CA LYS A 155 1.33 3.45 -17.71
C LYS A 155 0.00 3.12 -18.38
#